data_AF-A0A2T0LT39-F1
#
_entry.id   AF-A0A2T0LT39-F1
#
_cell.length_a   1.000
_cell.length_b   1.000
_cell.length_c   1.000
_cell.angle_alpha   90.00
_cell.angle_beta   90.00
_cell.angle_gamma   90.00
#
_symmetry.space_group_name_H-M   'P 1'
#
loop_
_entity.id
_entity.type
_entity.pdbx_description
1 polymer ?
#
loop_
_entity_poly.entity_id
_entity_poly.type
_entity_poly.pdbx_seq_one_letter_code
_entity_poly.pdbx_strand_id
1 'polypeptide(L)'
;MVYADGQVIADAAHELRLPSAEVKALVQALEHDLAGQPATASPQQGSPRIYDVPTTVLGVDSGGGMREVHVPYFEHGTARYDAALVTARDRLARLADRVAAQGRNYSTDRVRVSIEQVTAPATSAKPLPEGVPLPPETQAHSGSKDYKGNKAHTIVRLIPRDGSWHVYRTSTGKHLALSWRYLLPHE
;
A
#
# COMPACT_ATOMS: atom_id res chain seq x y z
N MET A 1 1.67 3.21 -7.43
CA MET A 1 1.35 4.60 -7.85
C MET A 1 2.26 5.02 -8.98
N VAL A 2 1.74 5.79 -9.93
CA VAL A 2 2.49 6.40 -11.04
C VAL A 2 2.27 7.91 -11.00
N TYR A 3 3.35 8.68 -10.94
CA TYR A 3 3.31 10.15 -10.89
C TYR A 3 3.49 10.75 -12.29
N ALA A 4 2.97 11.97 -12.48
CA ALA A 4 2.97 12.67 -13.77
C ALA A 4 4.38 12.92 -14.33
N ASP A 5 5.37 13.04 -13.45
CA ASP A 5 6.76 13.21 -13.83
C ASP A 5 7.39 11.87 -14.32
N GLY A 6 6.72 10.74 -14.09
CA GLY A 6 7.12 9.39 -14.47
C GLY A 6 7.71 8.56 -13.33
N GLN A 7 7.72 9.06 -12.10
CA GLN A 7 8.11 8.24 -10.95
C GLN A 7 7.04 7.16 -10.75
N VAL A 8 7.46 5.90 -10.64
CA VAL A 8 6.58 4.79 -10.28
C VAL A 8 7.08 4.22 -8.97
N ILE A 9 6.17 4.07 -8.02
CA ILE A 9 6.45 3.44 -6.73
C ILE A 9 5.49 2.26 -6.56
N ALA A 10 6.05 1.06 -6.40
CA ALA A 10 5.33 -0.18 -6.12
C ALA A 10 5.53 -0.58 -4.65
N ASP A 11 4.44 -0.92 -3.97
CA ASP A 11 4.37 -1.40 -2.58
C ASP A 11 5.07 -0.51 -1.53
N ALA A 12 5.29 0.77 -1.86
CA ALA A 12 6.19 1.65 -1.11
C ALA A 12 7.55 0.98 -0.82
N ALA A 13 7.98 0.09 -1.70
CA ALA A 13 9.12 -0.82 -1.59
C ALA A 13 10.19 -0.49 -2.63
N HIS A 14 9.75 -0.37 -3.88
CA HIS A 14 10.61 -0.20 -5.05
C HIS A 14 10.15 0.99 -5.89
N GLU A 15 11.08 1.62 -6.57
CA GLU A 15 10.79 2.69 -7.52
C GLU A 15 11.54 2.53 -8.85
N LEU A 16 10.90 3.02 -9.90
CA LEU A 16 11.43 3.08 -11.26
C LEU A 16 11.00 4.39 -11.92
N ARG A 17 11.79 4.88 -12.87
CA ARG A 17 11.41 6.02 -13.72
C ARG A 17 10.91 5.53 -15.07
N LEU A 18 9.67 5.86 -15.41
CA LEU A 18 9.13 5.62 -16.75
C LEU A 18 9.45 6.80 -17.68
N PRO A 19 9.72 6.54 -18.97
CA PRO A 19 9.71 7.58 -20.00
C PRO A 19 8.33 8.25 -20.10
N SER A 20 8.29 9.54 -20.41
CA SER A 20 7.03 10.30 -20.53
C SER A 20 6.05 9.70 -21.54
N ALA A 21 6.54 9.07 -22.61
CA ALA A 21 5.71 8.37 -23.59
C ALA A 21 4.99 7.15 -22.99
N GLU A 22 5.67 6.38 -22.12
CA GLU A 22 5.07 5.24 -21.43
C GLU A 22 4.02 5.69 -20.42
N VAL A 23 4.29 6.77 -19.68
CA VAL A 23 3.32 7.37 -18.75
C VAL A 23 2.05 7.80 -19.50
N LYS A 24 2.21 8.52 -20.61
CA LYS A 24 1.08 8.97 -21.43
C LYS A 24 0.26 7.79 -21.96
N ALA A 25 0.92 6.76 -22.47
CA ALA A 25 0.25 5.56 -22.97
C ALA A 25 -0.50 4.82 -21.85
N LEU A 26 0.08 4.74 -20.64
CA LEU A 26 -0.55 4.14 -19.49
C LEU A 26 -1.81 4.90 -19.05
N VAL A 27 -1.71 6.23 -18.94
CA VAL A 27 -2.85 7.09 -18.58
C VAL A 27 -3.99 6.94 -19.59
N GLN A 28 -3.68 6.99 -20.90
CA GLN A 28 -4.68 6.81 -21.95
C GLN A 28 -5.35 5.43 -21.89
N ALA A 29 -4.58 4.37 -21.65
CA ALA A 29 -5.13 3.03 -21.54
C ALA A 29 -6.03 2.90 -20.31
N LEU A 30 -5.62 3.41 -19.14
CA LEU A 30 -6.42 3.38 -17.93
C LEU A 30 -7.68 4.25 -18.04
N GLU A 31 -7.58 5.42 -18.67
CA GLU A 31 -8.73 6.27 -18.93
C GLU A 31 -9.78 5.57 -19.80
N HIS A 32 -9.33 4.84 -20.83
CA HIS A 32 -10.19 4.01 -21.66
C HIS A 32 -10.79 2.83 -20.89
N ASP A 33 -9.98 2.06 -20.16
CA ASP A 33 -10.41 0.87 -19.41
C ASP A 33 -11.42 1.23 -18.29
N LEU A 34 -11.25 2.41 -17.68
CA LEU A 34 -12.16 2.93 -16.64
C LEU A 34 -13.30 3.78 -17.21
N ALA A 35 -13.35 4.02 -18.52
CA ALA A 35 -14.46 4.73 -19.15
C ALA A 35 -15.74 3.89 -19.07
N GLY A 36 -16.84 4.52 -18.66
CA GLY A 36 -18.14 3.86 -18.54
C GLY A 36 -18.30 2.96 -17.31
N GLN A 37 -17.26 2.79 -16.50
CA GLN A 37 -17.36 2.09 -15.22
C GLN A 37 -18.10 2.97 -14.19
N PRO A 38 -18.98 2.41 -13.35
CA PRO A 38 -19.56 3.14 -12.24
C PRO A 38 -18.48 3.45 -11.18
N ALA A 39 -18.72 4.44 -10.32
CA ALA A 39 -17.80 4.78 -9.23
C ALA A 39 -17.53 3.57 -8.29
N THR A 40 -18.53 2.72 -8.10
CA THR A 40 -18.38 1.42 -7.41
C THR A 40 -18.82 0.31 -8.34
N ALA A 41 -17.88 -0.52 -8.78
CA ALA A 41 -18.15 -1.68 -9.60
C ALA A 41 -18.83 -2.78 -8.77
N SER A 42 -19.87 -3.36 -9.33
CA SER A 42 -20.54 -4.53 -8.76
C SER A 42 -20.15 -5.77 -9.58
N PRO A 43 -20.09 -6.96 -8.94
CA PRO A 43 -19.85 -8.18 -9.67
C PRO A 43 -21.05 -8.48 -10.58
N GLN A 44 -20.90 -9.45 -11.47
CA GLN A 44 -22.00 -10.07 -12.19
C GLN A 44 -23.04 -10.64 -11.23
N GLN A 45 -24.32 -10.57 -11.63
CA GLN A 45 -25.44 -11.07 -10.85
C GLN A 45 -25.25 -12.56 -10.50
N GLY A 46 -25.68 -12.95 -9.30
CA GLY A 46 -25.51 -14.32 -8.79
C GLY A 46 -24.13 -14.62 -8.19
N SER A 47 -23.20 -13.67 -8.21
CA SER A 47 -21.90 -13.82 -7.56
C SER A 47 -22.05 -13.87 -6.03
N PRO A 48 -21.35 -14.79 -5.33
CA PRO A 48 -21.31 -14.82 -3.88
C PRO A 48 -20.80 -13.51 -3.31
N ARG A 49 -21.48 -12.98 -2.29
CA ARG A 49 -20.98 -11.87 -1.49
C ARG A 49 -19.89 -12.39 -0.56
N ILE A 50 -18.77 -11.70 -0.53
CA ILE A 50 -17.68 -11.96 0.41
C ILE A 50 -17.63 -10.76 1.36
N TYR A 51 -17.72 -11.03 2.66
CA TYR A 51 -17.65 -10.01 3.70
C TYR A 51 -16.21 -9.85 4.18
N ASP A 52 -15.91 -8.70 4.79
CA ASP A 52 -14.64 -8.42 5.48
C ASP A 52 -13.39 -8.52 4.59
N VAL A 53 -13.53 -8.12 3.33
CA VAL A 53 -12.48 -8.19 2.31
C VAL A 53 -12.09 -6.79 1.83
N PRO A 54 -10.80 -6.55 1.56
CA PRO A 54 -10.34 -5.27 1.05
C PRO A 54 -11.05 -4.88 -0.26
N THR A 55 -11.30 -3.59 -0.40
CA THR A 55 -11.74 -3.00 -1.68
C THR A 55 -10.50 -2.56 -2.46
N THR A 56 -10.39 -3.01 -3.70
CA THR A 56 -9.37 -2.51 -4.63
C THR A 56 -9.86 -1.19 -5.22
N VAL A 57 -9.00 -0.18 -5.28
CA VAL A 57 -9.31 1.09 -5.95
C VAL A 57 -8.41 1.20 -7.18
N LEU A 58 -9.03 1.30 -8.35
CA LEU A 58 -8.33 1.61 -9.60
C LEU A 58 -8.55 3.08 -9.90
N GLY A 59 -7.49 3.82 -10.21
CA GLY A 59 -7.62 5.25 -10.46
C GLY A 59 -6.65 5.78 -11.49
N VAL A 60 -7.07 6.86 -12.15
CA VAL A 60 -6.29 7.59 -13.15
C VAL A 60 -6.66 9.07 -13.09
N ASP A 61 -5.65 9.93 -13.19
CA ASP A 61 -5.83 11.37 -13.41
C ASP A 61 -5.30 11.72 -14.81
N SER A 62 -6.20 12.12 -15.71
CA SER A 62 -5.87 12.55 -17.07
C SER A 62 -5.74 14.07 -17.22
N GLY A 63 -5.71 14.81 -16.11
CA GLY A 63 -5.65 16.28 -16.05
C GLY A 63 -7.01 16.96 -15.91
N GLY A 64 -8.11 16.22 -16.06
CA GLY A 64 -9.48 16.67 -15.78
C GLY A 64 -9.94 16.40 -14.34
N GLY A 65 -9.08 15.81 -13.50
CA GLY A 65 -9.39 15.33 -12.16
C GLY A 65 -9.26 13.82 -12.05
N MET A 66 -9.14 13.34 -10.81
CA MET A 66 -8.98 11.92 -10.49
C MET A 66 -10.28 11.17 -10.75
N ARG A 67 -10.24 10.14 -11.60
CA ARG A 67 -11.29 9.13 -11.74
C ARG A 67 -10.88 7.91 -10.93
N GLU A 68 -11.76 7.48 -10.03
CA GLU A 68 -11.57 6.26 -9.23
C GLU A 68 -12.74 5.31 -9.42
N VAL A 69 -12.42 4.03 -9.47
CA VAL A 69 -13.39 2.93 -9.48
C VAL A 69 -13.07 2.02 -8.30
N HIS A 70 -14.02 1.91 -7.39
CA HIS A 70 -13.97 1.00 -6.25
C HIS A 70 -14.46 -0.38 -6.67
N VAL A 71 -13.62 -1.40 -6.48
CA VAL A 71 -13.89 -2.78 -6.87
C VAL A 71 -13.77 -3.67 -5.63
N PRO A 72 -14.88 -3.90 -4.90
CA PRO A 72 -14.89 -4.75 -3.70
C PRO A 72 -14.40 -6.17 -4.03
N TYR A 73 -13.65 -6.83 -3.13
CA TYR A 73 -13.20 -8.23 -3.25
C TYR A 73 -12.60 -8.66 -4.60
N PHE A 74 -12.02 -7.70 -5.33
CA PHE A 74 -11.60 -7.93 -6.70
C PHE A 74 -10.60 -9.08 -6.83
N GLU A 75 -9.66 -9.16 -5.89
CA GLU A 75 -8.62 -10.19 -5.82
C GLU A 75 -9.17 -11.61 -5.58
N HIS A 76 -10.41 -11.75 -5.09
CA HIS A 76 -11.04 -13.04 -4.83
C HIS A 76 -11.94 -13.53 -5.97
N GLY A 77 -12.07 -12.76 -7.06
CA GLY A 77 -12.97 -13.13 -8.15
C GLY A 77 -12.96 -12.17 -9.33
N THR A 78 -11.80 -11.92 -9.94
CA THR A 78 -11.65 -11.02 -11.09
C THR A 78 -12.58 -11.36 -12.26
N ALA A 79 -12.80 -12.65 -12.53
CA ALA A 79 -13.69 -13.13 -13.60
C ALA A 79 -15.16 -12.73 -13.43
N ARG A 80 -15.55 -12.22 -12.26
CA ARG A 80 -16.91 -11.76 -11.95
C ARG A 80 -17.12 -10.27 -12.30
N TYR A 81 -16.09 -9.58 -12.78
CA TYR A 81 -16.13 -8.17 -13.11
C TYR A 81 -16.03 -7.95 -14.62
N ASP A 82 -16.31 -6.72 -15.03
CA ASP A 82 -16.10 -6.28 -16.40
C ASP A 82 -14.64 -6.50 -16.83
N ALA A 83 -14.45 -6.99 -18.06
CA ALA A 83 -13.13 -7.34 -18.59
C ALA A 83 -12.18 -6.13 -18.65
N ALA A 84 -12.71 -4.91 -18.80
CA ALA A 84 -11.90 -3.69 -18.79
C ALA A 84 -11.27 -3.44 -17.42
N LEU A 85 -11.99 -3.71 -16.32
CA LEU A 85 -11.44 -3.61 -14.96
C LEU A 85 -10.30 -4.61 -14.74
N VAL A 86 -10.49 -5.85 -15.22
CA VAL A 86 -9.45 -6.90 -15.14
C VAL A 86 -8.22 -6.49 -15.94
N THR A 87 -8.42 -5.95 -17.14
CA THR A 87 -7.34 -5.45 -18.01
C THR A 87 -6.55 -4.32 -17.34
N ALA A 88 -7.24 -3.34 -16.74
CA ALA A 88 -6.61 -2.24 -16.01
C ALA A 88 -5.77 -2.75 -14.83
N ARG A 89 -6.32 -3.67 -14.02
CA ARG A 89 -5.62 -4.28 -12.89
C ARG A 89 -4.40 -5.05 -13.33
N ASP A 90 -4.50 -5.90 -14.35
CA ASP A 90 -3.38 -6.68 -14.83
C ASP A 90 -2.28 -5.81 -15.47
N ARG A 91 -2.67 -4.70 -16.09
CA ARG A 91 -1.71 -3.70 -16.60
C ARG A 91 -0.92 -3.07 -15.45
N LEU A 92 -1.58 -2.68 -14.37
CA LEU A 92 -0.92 -2.12 -13.18
C LEU A 92 -0.09 -3.16 -12.43
N ALA A 93 -0.56 -4.40 -12.33
CA ALA A 93 0.17 -5.52 -11.72
C ALA A 93 1.46 -5.81 -12.48
N ARG A 94 1.42 -5.92 -13.82
CA ARG A 94 2.63 -6.10 -14.64
C ARG A 94 3.62 -4.95 -14.48
N LEU A 95 3.14 -3.73 -14.33
CA LEU A 95 4.01 -2.58 -14.05
C LEU A 95 4.62 -2.69 -12.65
N ALA A 96 3.86 -3.08 -11.64
CA ALA A 96 4.37 -3.32 -10.29
C ALA A 96 5.44 -4.42 -10.28
N ASP A 97 5.21 -5.54 -10.97
CA ASP A 97 6.19 -6.63 -11.13
C ASP A 97 7.49 -6.13 -11.79
N ARG A 98 7.37 -5.32 -12.86
CA ARG A 98 8.53 -4.70 -13.51
C ARG A 98 9.29 -3.78 -12.55
N VAL A 99 8.59 -2.98 -11.75
CA VAL A 99 9.21 -2.07 -10.77
C VAL A 99 9.90 -2.86 -9.66
N ALA A 100 9.31 -3.96 -9.19
CA ALA A 100 9.94 -4.83 -8.20
C ALA A 100 11.19 -5.55 -8.76
N ALA A 101 11.16 -5.99 -10.03
CA ALA A 101 12.25 -6.72 -10.65
C ALA A 101 13.41 -5.83 -11.15
N GLN A 102 13.11 -4.62 -11.63
CA GLN A 102 14.07 -3.75 -12.32
C GLN A 102 14.28 -2.41 -11.63
N GLY A 103 13.42 -2.04 -10.69
CA GLY A 103 13.52 -0.81 -9.93
C GLY A 103 14.61 -0.88 -8.88
N ARG A 104 14.89 0.29 -8.28
CA ARG A 104 15.73 0.40 -7.09
C ARG A 104 14.88 0.42 -5.83
N ASN A 105 15.51 0.20 -4.68
CA ASN A 105 14.84 0.37 -3.39
C ASN A 105 14.29 1.79 -3.26
N TYR A 106 13.01 1.91 -2.96
CA TYR A 106 12.39 3.18 -2.60
C TYR A 106 12.78 3.55 -1.16
N SER A 107 13.13 4.82 -0.98
CA SER A 107 13.42 5.42 0.32
C SER A 107 13.05 6.90 0.33
N THR A 108 12.64 7.40 1.50
CA THR A 108 12.35 8.82 1.75
C THR A 108 12.61 9.13 3.22
N ASP A 109 12.53 10.40 3.62
CA ASP A 109 12.69 10.83 5.02
C ASP A 109 11.40 10.67 5.84
N ARG A 110 10.38 10.00 5.31
CA ARG A 110 9.05 9.83 5.92
C ARG A 110 8.61 8.37 5.98
N VAL A 111 8.14 7.93 7.14
CA VAL A 111 7.62 6.58 7.35
C VAL A 111 6.29 6.62 8.10
N ARG A 112 5.42 5.66 7.82
CA ARG A 112 4.27 5.32 8.67
C ARG A 112 4.66 4.12 9.52
N VAL A 113 4.50 4.23 10.83
CA VAL A 113 4.62 3.12 11.77
C VAL A 113 3.24 2.71 12.20
N SER A 114 2.98 1.40 12.19
CA SER A 114 1.76 0.79 12.67
C SER A 114 2.10 -0.16 13.82
N ILE A 115 1.25 -0.19 14.84
CA ILE A 115 1.34 -1.11 15.97
C ILE A 115 0.01 -1.82 16.21
N GLU A 116 0.12 -3.05 16.70
CA GLU A 116 -0.97 -3.81 17.28
C GLU A 116 -0.50 -4.44 18.59
N GLN A 117 -1.31 -4.36 19.63
CA GLN A 117 -1.02 -5.02 20.90
C GLN A 117 -1.32 -6.51 20.77
N VAL A 118 -0.34 -7.33 21.10
CA VAL A 118 -0.47 -8.79 21.09
C VAL A 118 -0.88 -9.23 22.50
N THR A 119 -2.01 -9.93 22.60
CA THR A 119 -2.59 -10.39 23.89
C THR A 119 -1.92 -11.67 24.40
N ALA A 120 -1.41 -12.52 23.51
CA ALA A 120 -0.64 -13.71 23.87
C ALA A 120 0.87 -13.38 23.96
N PRO A 121 1.58 -13.82 25.01
CA PRO A 121 3.02 -13.65 25.08
C PRO A 121 3.70 -14.36 23.90
N ALA A 122 4.37 -13.60 23.03
CA ALA A 122 5.16 -14.18 21.96
C ALA A 122 6.56 -14.53 22.49
N THR A 123 6.91 -15.81 22.47
CA THR A 123 8.24 -16.30 22.90
C THR A 123 9.40 -15.73 22.08
N SER A 124 9.13 -15.20 20.89
CA SER A 124 10.10 -14.54 20.00
C SER A 124 10.22 -13.02 20.20
N ALA A 125 9.50 -12.43 21.17
CA ALA A 125 9.50 -10.98 21.36
C ALA A 125 10.85 -10.45 21.85
N LYS A 126 11.44 -9.53 21.08
CA LYS A 126 12.67 -8.82 21.44
C LYS A 126 12.35 -7.55 22.23
N PRO A 127 13.25 -7.02 23.08
CA PRO A 127 13.05 -5.70 23.65
C PRO A 127 12.85 -4.64 22.56
N LEU A 128 11.90 -3.71 22.73
CA LEU A 128 11.73 -2.58 21.82
C LEU A 128 13.05 -1.76 21.80
N PRO A 129 13.66 -1.53 20.62
CA PRO A 129 14.89 -0.77 20.54
C PRO A 129 14.72 0.65 21.10
N GLU A 130 15.73 1.11 21.84
CA GLU A 130 15.72 2.44 22.41
C GLU A 130 15.59 3.52 21.32
N GLY A 131 14.78 4.55 21.59
CA GLY A 131 14.57 5.67 20.67
C GLY A 131 13.58 5.40 19.54
N VAL A 132 13.02 4.20 19.41
CA VAL A 132 11.91 3.93 18.48
C VAL A 132 10.61 4.48 19.06
N PRO A 133 10.00 5.50 18.44
CA PRO A 133 8.76 6.08 18.95
C PRO A 133 7.58 5.15 18.67
N LEU A 134 6.69 5.01 19.65
CA LEU A 134 5.42 4.30 19.46
C LEU A 134 4.33 5.28 19.00
N PRO A 135 3.56 4.94 17.95
CA PRO A 135 2.37 5.72 17.60
C PRO A 135 1.35 5.67 18.74
N PRO A 136 0.51 6.72 18.90
CA PRO A 136 -0.62 6.67 19.82
C PRO A 136 -1.62 5.59 19.37
N GLU A 137 -2.33 5.01 20.32
CA GLU A 137 -3.48 4.15 20.02
C GLU A 137 -4.56 5.00 19.35
N THR A 138 -4.91 4.64 18.12
CA THR A 138 -5.99 5.28 17.34
C THR A 138 -7.27 4.44 17.37
N GLN A 139 -7.14 3.16 17.71
CA GLN A 139 -8.22 2.20 17.95
C GLN A 139 -7.85 1.37 19.18
N ALA A 140 -8.81 0.60 19.71
CA ALA A 140 -8.53 -0.30 20.82
C ALA A 140 -7.40 -1.26 20.41
N HIS A 141 -6.28 -1.20 21.13
CA HIS A 141 -5.12 -2.08 20.93
C HIS A 141 -4.37 -1.90 19.60
N SER A 142 -4.64 -0.86 18.81
CA SER A 142 -3.87 -0.58 17.59
C SER A 142 -3.70 0.92 17.33
N GLY A 143 -2.64 1.25 16.59
CA GLY A 143 -2.26 2.64 16.37
C GLY A 143 -1.41 2.80 15.12
N SER A 144 -1.50 3.96 14.49
CA SER A 144 -0.56 4.33 13.42
C SER A 144 -0.17 5.79 13.51
N LYS A 145 1.07 6.11 13.09
CA LYS A 145 1.56 7.49 13.03
C LYS A 145 2.65 7.65 11.99
N ASP A 146 2.64 8.82 11.38
CA ASP A 146 3.65 9.26 10.43
C ASP A 146 4.80 9.96 11.16
N TYR A 147 6.02 9.60 10.78
CA TYR A 147 7.26 10.15 11.31
C TYR A 147 8.11 10.70 10.17
N LYS A 148 8.86 11.77 10.43
CA LYS A 148 9.76 12.44 9.47
C LYS A 148 11.16 12.66 10.06
N GLY A 149 12.16 12.77 9.19
CA GLY A 149 13.53 13.17 9.53
C GLY A 149 14.22 12.16 10.44
N ASN A 150 14.90 12.64 11.49
CA ASN A 150 15.69 11.78 12.38
C ASN A 150 14.89 10.62 12.99
N LYS A 151 13.60 10.83 13.32
CA LYS A 151 12.75 9.76 13.85
C LYS A 151 12.53 8.65 12.82
N ALA A 152 12.22 9.03 11.58
CA ALA A 152 12.08 8.07 10.49
C ALA A 152 13.39 7.31 10.25
N HIS A 153 14.52 8.01 10.23
CA HIS A 153 15.83 7.39 10.08
C HIS A 153 16.14 6.38 11.19
N THR A 154 15.83 6.72 12.45
CA THR A 154 15.98 5.82 13.59
C THR A 154 15.13 4.55 13.43
N ILE A 155 13.87 4.69 13.01
CA ILE A 155 12.97 3.55 12.76
C ILE A 155 13.54 2.64 11.68
N VAL A 156 13.91 3.22 10.52
CA VAL A 156 14.46 2.47 9.37
C VAL A 156 15.72 1.69 9.75
N ARG A 157 16.56 2.27 10.61
CA ARG A 157 17.82 1.65 11.04
C ARG A 157 17.61 0.51 12.04
N LEU A 158 16.63 0.64 12.94
CA LEU A 158 16.48 -0.26 14.09
C LEU A 158 15.42 -1.35 13.88
N ILE A 159 14.47 -1.13 12.98
CA ILE A 159 13.37 -2.06 12.72
C ILE A 159 13.54 -2.63 11.31
N PRO A 160 13.59 -3.97 11.14
CA PRO A 160 13.72 -4.57 9.81
C PRO A 160 12.56 -4.19 8.89
N ARG A 161 12.84 -4.17 7.58
CA ARG A 161 11.88 -3.86 6.51
C ARG A 161 11.71 -5.09 5.61
N ASP A 162 11.08 -6.12 6.13
CA ASP A 162 10.78 -7.34 5.39
C ASP A 162 9.27 -7.51 5.12
N GLY A 163 8.47 -6.47 5.41
CA GLY A 163 7.02 -6.47 5.25
C GLY A 163 6.27 -7.27 6.33
N SER A 164 6.99 -7.89 7.27
CA SER A 164 6.40 -8.66 8.35
C SER A 164 6.16 -7.80 9.59
N TRP A 165 5.21 -8.24 10.42
CA TRP A 165 5.02 -7.69 11.75
C TRP A 165 6.05 -8.26 12.71
N HIS A 166 6.84 -7.39 13.33
CA HIS A 166 7.84 -7.79 14.32
C HIS A 166 7.32 -7.57 15.73
N VAL A 167 7.40 -8.60 16.57
CA VAL A 167 6.92 -8.51 17.95
C VAL A 167 8.01 -7.98 18.87
N TYR A 168 7.70 -6.91 19.60
CA TYR A 168 8.57 -6.30 20.59
C TYR A 168 7.91 -6.27 21.97
N ARG A 169 8.75 -6.31 23.02
CA ARG A 169 8.37 -6.14 24.41
C ARG A 169 8.72 -4.73 24.88
N THR A 170 7.74 -3.99 25.40
CA THR A 170 7.96 -2.66 25.98
C THR A 170 8.60 -2.75 27.37
N SER A 171 9.08 -1.62 27.91
CA SER A 171 9.59 -1.54 29.29
C SER A 171 8.52 -1.86 30.34
N THR A 172 7.24 -1.67 30.01
CA THR A 172 6.08 -2.01 30.85
C THR A 172 5.65 -3.48 30.72
N GLY A 173 6.37 -4.29 29.93
CA GLY A 173 6.08 -5.72 29.74
C GLY A 173 4.98 -6.02 28.71
N LYS A 174 4.43 -5.01 28.02
CA LYS A 174 3.45 -5.22 26.94
C LYS A 174 4.13 -5.79 25.69
N HIS A 175 3.40 -6.62 24.95
CA HIS A 175 3.84 -7.13 23.65
C HIS A 175 3.14 -6.35 22.52
N LEU A 176 3.93 -5.86 21.57
CA LEU A 176 3.45 -5.08 20.43
C LEU A 176 4.00 -5.69 19.15
N ALA A 177 3.12 -6.03 18.21
CA ALA A 177 3.48 -6.21 16.82
C ALA A 177 3.69 -4.82 16.20
N LEU A 178 4.84 -4.61 15.57
CA LEU A 178 5.20 -3.35 14.93
C LEU A 178 5.63 -3.61 13.48
N SER A 179 5.12 -2.78 12.58
CA SER A 179 5.56 -2.72 11.19
C SER A 179 5.72 -1.27 10.76
N TRP A 180 6.48 -1.04 9.69
CA TRP A 180 6.60 0.29 9.10
C TRP A 180 6.74 0.21 7.59
N ARG A 181 6.35 1.30 6.91
CA ARG A 181 6.61 1.50 5.47
C ARG A 181 6.99 2.94 5.21
N TYR A 182 7.68 3.19 4.10
CA TYR A 182 7.84 4.56 3.61
C TYR A 182 6.49 5.13 3.17
N LEU A 183 6.33 6.44 3.38
CA LEU A 183 5.19 7.17 2.84
C LEU A 183 5.40 7.47 1.37
N LEU A 184 4.33 7.43 0.58
CA LEU A 184 4.33 7.90 -0.78
C LEU A 184 4.41 9.45 -0.82
N PRO A 185 4.92 10.07 -1.89
CA PRO A 185 5.03 11.53 -2.01
C PRO A 185 3.80 12.36 -1.64
N HIS A 186 2.59 11.84 -1.87
CA HIS A 186 1.32 12.55 -1.63
C HIS A 186 0.70 12.27 -0.25
N GLU A 187 1.17 11.24 0.46
CA GLU A 187 0.81 11.00 1.87
C GLU A 187 1.62 11.92 2.76
#